data_AF-B4WMA2-F1
#
_entry.id   AF-B4WMA2-F1
#
_cell.length_a   1.000
_cell.length_b   1.000
_cell.length_c   1.000
_cell.angle_alpha   90.00
_cell.angle_beta   90.00
_cell.angle_gamma   90.00
#
_symmetry.space_group_name_H-M   'P 1'
#
loop_
_entity.id
_entity.type
_entity.pdbx_description
1 polymer ?
#
loop_
_entity_poly.entity_id
_entity_poly.type
_entity_poly.pdbx_seq_one_letter_code
_entity_poly.pdbx_strand_id
1 'polypeptide(L)'
;MRSPKVLSYIQDVGQISAATLLTAVMLGSSVVAGGLVGLAISFRNLPDVRVLRNYSPSETSYVYDVNGTLLDNVHDEANREVVELDDISPDMKRAVLAMEDSAFYTHKGINPTGIARAFFANLQAGSTVQGGSTVTMQLVKNLFLTPERTISRKLVEVVLAMRIEQIFEKDEIFELYLNQVYWGHNTYGVETAAQSYFNKSAKDLTLAESAMMAGLIQAPESFSPFLDYPEAKKRQAIALNRMQQLQWASTEEVEAAREQPLVLGEITSFRSSQAPYVTEAVMKELGEQFGEEAVAKGGMRIQTTIDLDLQQIAEDTVADSYYRYFGNGAYADQLALVAIDPRTHFVKALVGGVDHDASQFNRAVQSTRQPGSAFKPFVYYAAFASGKYTPDSTIEDSPVSYPDGSSKPYKPRNYDGSFMGNITLRKALEVSRNVPAVKLGQTIGINRIVEIARTVGIESPMDPVISLPLGAVDLTPLELAGAYATFASYGWHSEPTLIVQVTDSRGNTILDNTPKPQLLLDPWASAALTDVLQGVISQGTATNAQIGRPAAGKTGTTDSQRDTWFVGYVPQLATAVWVGNDDNRPLGSGATGGGYAAPVWRDFMVEALRDEPVESFRKPSEFTRP
;
A
#
# COMPACT_ATOMS: atom_id res chain seq x y z
N MET A 1 -57.84 -77.79 -37.10
CA MET A 1 -58.20 -76.39 -36.76
C MET A 1 -57.22 -75.86 -35.72
N ARG A 2 -56.21 -75.09 -36.15
CA ARG A 2 -55.49 -74.01 -35.44
C ARG A 2 -54.51 -73.43 -36.48
N SER A 3 -54.72 -72.18 -36.89
CA SER A 3 -54.00 -71.53 -37.98
C SER A 3 -52.56 -71.21 -37.55
N PRO A 4 -51.52 -71.61 -38.32
CA PRO A 4 -50.11 -71.33 -38.02
C PRO A 4 -49.79 -69.84 -37.86
N LYS A 5 -50.60 -68.96 -38.44
CA LYS A 5 -50.39 -67.51 -38.48
C LYS A 5 -50.65 -66.78 -37.15
N VAL A 6 -51.47 -67.36 -36.26
CA VAL A 6 -51.74 -66.75 -34.94
C VAL A 6 -50.61 -67.08 -33.97
N LEU A 7 -50.01 -68.27 -34.08
CA LEU A 7 -48.88 -68.68 -33.26
C LEU A 7 -47.62 -67.86 -33.60
N SER A 8 -47.38 -67.60 -34.90
CA SER A 8 -46.27 -66.77 -35.35
C SER A 8 -46.43 -65.31 -34.90
N TYR A 9 -47.64 -64.74 -35.01
CA TYR A 9 -47.89 -63.37 -34.56
C TYR A 9 -47.67 -63.17 -33.05
N ILE A 10 -48.11 -64.12 -32.23
CA ILE A 10 -47.88 -64.08 -30.77
C ILE A 10 -46.38 -64.23 -30.45
N GLN A 11 -45.65 -65.06 -31.21
CA GLN A 11 -44.19 -65.18 -31.09
C GLN A 11 -43.47 -63.89 -31.49
N ASP A 12 -43.87 -63.25 -32.59
CA ASP A 12 -43.28 -62.01 -33.08
C ASP A 12 -43.52 -60.85 -32.11
N VAL A 13 -44.76 -60.69 -31.62
CA VAL A 13 -45.10 -59.68 -30.60
C VAL A 13 -44.37 -59.96 -29.29
N GLY A 14 -44.26 -61.23 -28.88
CA GLY A 14 -43.49 -61.64 -27.71
C GLY A 14 -42.01 -61.32 -27.83
N GLN A 15 -41.40 -61.57 -29.00
CA GLN A 15 -39.99 -61.25 -29.28
C GLN A 15 -39.74 -59.74 -29.30
N ILE A 16 -40.61 -58.96 -29.96
CA ILE A 16 -40.48 -57.49 -30.00
C ILE A 16 -40.66 -56.90 -28.60
N SER A 17 -41.63 -57.39 -27.81
CA SER A 17 -41.86 -56.93 -26.44
C SER A 17 -40.68 -57.28 -25.53
N ALA A 18 -40.15 -58.50 -25.62
CA ALA A 18 -38.96 -58.91 -24.88
C ALA A 18 -37.72 -58.11 -25.28
N ALA A 19 -37.50 -57.88 -26.57
CA ALA A 19 -36.40 -57.05 -27.07
C ALA A 19 -36.52 -55.59 -26.59
N THR A 20 -37.73 -55.03 -26.59
CA THR A 20 -38.00 -53.67 -26.10
C THR A 20 -37.73 -53.57 -24.59
N LEU A 21 -38.21 -54.55 -23.81
CA LEU A 21 -37.97 -54.61 -22.37
C LEU A 21 -36.47 -54.76 -22.06
N LEU A 22 -35.77 -55.64 -22.78
CA LEU A 22 -34.33 -55.85 -22.63
C LEU A 22 -33.55 -54.58 -22.97
N THR A 23 -33.93 -53.89 -24.05
CA THR A 23 -33.31 -52.62 -24.44
C THR A 23 -33.55 -51.53 -23.40
N ALA A 24 -34.76 -51.42 -22.84
CA ALA A 24 -35.07 -50.47 -21.78
C ALA A 24 -34.29 -50.77 -20.49
N VAL A 25 -34.15 -52.04 -20.12
CA VAL A 25 -33.35 -52.46 -18.96
C VAL A 25 -31.86 -52.20 -19.20
N MET A 26 -31.34 -52.51 -20.39
CA MET A 26 -29.94 -52.25 -20.73
C MET A 26 -29.65 -50.75 -20.73
N LEU A 27 -30.50 -49.93 -21.36
CA LEU A 27 -30.37 -48.46 -21.34
C LEU A 27 -30.43 -47.92 -19.90
N GLY A 28 -31.40 -48.36 -19.11
CA GLY A 28 -31.50 -47.99 -17.69
C GLY A 28 -30.24 -48.38 -16.90
N SER A 29 -29.72 -49.59 -17.10
CA SER A 29 -28.51 -50.07 -16.43
C SER A 29 -27.27 -49.29 -16.84
N SER A 30 -27.13 -48.90 -18.12
CA SER A 30 -26.03 -48.07 -18.60
C SER A 30 -26.11 -46.64 -18.07
N VAL A 31 -27.31 -46.07 -17.91
CA VAL A 31 -27.49 -44.77 -17.26
C VAL A 31 -27.09 -44.84 -15.79
N VAL A 32 -27.50 -45.89 -15.07
CA VAL A 32 -27.10 -46.10 -13.66
C VAL A 32 -25.59 -46.31 -13.53
N ALA A 33 -25.00 -47.18 -14.35
CA ALA A 33 -23.57 -47.46 -14.34
C ALA A 33 -22.74 -46.22 -14.72
N GLY A 34 -23.15 -45.49 -15.76
CA GLY A 34 -22.53 -44.22 -16.16
C GLY A 34 -22.64 -43.17 -15.06
N GLY A 35 -23.80 -43.06 -14.39
CA GLY A 35 -24.00 -42.18 -13.24
C GLY A 35 -23.11 -42.53 -12.04
N LEU A 36 -22.97 -43.83 -11.71
CA LEU A 36 -22.10 -44.32 -10.64
C LEU A 36 -20.62 -44.09 -10.94
N VAL A 37 -20.18 -44.32 -12.19
CA VAL A 37 -18.81 -44.02 -12.62
C VAL A 37 -18.54 -42.51 -12.59
N GLY A 38 -19.48 -41.69 -13.04
CA GLY A 38 -19.40 -40.23 -12.94
C GLY A 38 -19.28 -39.76 -11.49
N LEU A 39 -20.05 -40.35 -10.57
CA LEU A 39 -19.93 -40.10 -9.13
C LEU A 39 -18.58 -40.55 -8.56
N ALA A 40 -18.12 -41.75 -8.90
CA ALA A 40 -16.84 -42.28 -8.44
C ALA A 40 -15.65 -41.40 -8.89
N ILE A 41 -15.69 -40.90 -10.14
CA ILE A 41 -14.71 -39.94 -10.65
C ILE A 41 -14.79 -38.62 -9.88
N SER A 42 -16.01 -38.10 -9.65
CA SER A 42 -16.23 -36.87 -8.88
C SER A 42 -15.75 -36.96 -7.44
N PHE A 43 -15.77 -38.16 -6.83
CA PHE A 43 -15.32 -38.38 -5.46
C PHE A 43 -13.83 -38.67 -5.32
N ARG A 44 -13.12 -38.99 -6.41
CA ARG A 44 -11.70 -39.35 -6.38
C ARG A 44 -10.80 -38.18 -5.98
N ASN A 45 -11.21 -36.94 -6.27
CA ASN A 45 -10.44 -35.72 -6.07
C ASN A 45 -11.14 -34.72 -5.13
N LEU A 46 -11.89 -35.19 -4.12
CA LEU A 46 -12.52 -34.28 -3.15
C LEU A 46 -11.45 -33.52 -2.35
N PRO A 47 -11.62 -32.19 -2.16
CA PRO A 47 -10.77 -31.41 -1.28
C PRO A 47 -10.78 -31.97 0.15
N ASP A 48 -9.64 -31.89 0.83
CA ASP A 48 -9.54 -32.23 2.25
C ASP A 48 -10.08 -31.06 3.08
N VAL A 49 -11.24 -31.24 3.72
CA VAL A 49 -11.88 -30.20 4.54
C VAL A 49 -11.08 -29.87 5.81
N ARG A 50 -10.11 -30.70 6.23
CA ARG A 50 -9.28 -30.43 7.42
C ARG A 50 -8.37 -29.23 7.23
N VAL A 51 -8.11 -28.81 5.98
CA VAL A 51 -7.36 -27.59 5.68
C VAL A 51 -8.01 -26.35 6.29
N LEU A 52 -9.33 -26.39 6.52
CA LEU A 52 -10.07 -25.30 7.15
C LEU A 52 -9.64 -25.02 8.60
N ARG A 53 -8.96 -25.95 9.29
CA ARG A 53 -8.46 -25.73 10.65
C ARG A 53 -7.36 -24.68 10.72
N ASN A 54 -6.62 -24.53 9.63
CA ASN A 54 -5.55 -23.56 9.47
C ASN A 54 -5.88 -22.54 8.37
N TYR A 55 -7.15 -22.49 7.94
CA TYR A 55 -7.58 -21.57 6.92
C TYR A 55 -7.73 -20.19 7.54
N SER A 56 -6.87 -19.27 7.14
CA SER A 56 -7.08 -17.84 7.34
C SER A 56 -7.70 -17.29 6.07
N PRO A 57 -8.93 -16.74 6.13
CA PRO A 57 -9.47 -15.90 5.07
C PRO A 57 -8.43 -14.88 4.58
N SER A 58 -8.41 -14.57 3.29
CA SER A 58 -7.65 -13.39 2.82
C SER A 58 -8.26 -12.14 3.47
N GLU A 59 -7.43 -11.33 4.08
CA GLU A 59 -7.81 -10.09 4.75
C GLU A 59 -7.18 -8.89 4.07
N THR A 60 -7.94 -7.80 4.00
CA THR A 60 -7.48 -6.50 3.51
C THR A 60 -6.41 -5.96 4.44
N SER A 61 -5.29 -5.54 3.87
CA SER A 61 -4.27 -4.77 4.60
C SER A 61 -4.57 -3.28 4.50
N TYR A 62 -4.36 -2.56 5.59
CA TYR A 62 -4.70 -1.15 5.72
C TYR A 62 -3.43 -0.35 5.96
N VAL A 63 -3.22 0.70 5.17
CA VAL A 63 -2.08 1.60 5.29
C VAL A 63 -2.56 2.92 5.87
N TYR A 64 -1.95 3.37 6.96
CA TYR A 64 -2.32 4.58 7.69
C TYR A 64 -1.19 5.62 7.67
N ASP A 65 -1.53 6.90 7.69
CA ASP A 65 -0.61 7.99 7.99
C ASP A 65 -0.17 7.93 9.45
N VAL A 66 0.81 8.74 9.84
CA VAL A 66 1.39 8.80 11.20
C VAL A 66 0.37 9.13 12.30
N ASN A 67 -0.77 9.73 11.96
CA ASN A 67 -1.84 10.13 12.88
C ASN A 67 -3.01 9.12 12.93
N GLY A 68 -2.95 8.05 12.13
CA GLY A 68 -3.98 7.01 12.05
C GLY A 68 -5.03 7.23 10.97
N THR A 69 -4.85 8.23 10.09
CA THR A 69 -5.70 8.45 8.92
C THR A 69 -5.45 7.37 7.88
N LEU A 70 -6.49 6.73 7.38
CA LEU A 70 -6.37 5.71 6.35
C LEU A 70 -5.88 6.30 5.02
N LEU A 71 -4.73 5.83 4.53
CA LEU A 71 -4.18 6.18 3.22
C LEU A 71 -4.71 5.26 2.12
N ASP A 72 -4.73 3.94 2.37
CA ASP A 72 -5.06 2.93 1.36
C ASP A 72 -5.58 1.62 1.98
N ASN A 73 -6.40 0.91 1.20
CA ASN A 73 -6.96 -0.40 1.51
C ASN A 73 -6.46 -1.39 0.46
N VAL A 74 -5.44 -2.18 0.80
CA VAL A 74 -4.82 -3.11 -0.14
C VAL A 74 -5.42 -4.50 0.02
N HIS A 75 -6.06 -4.97 -1.04
CA HIS A 75 -6.58 -6.32 -1.14
C HIS A 75 -6.49 -6.82 -2.59
N ASP A 76 -6.48 -8.13 -2.75
CA ASP A 76 -6.61 -8.78 -4.06
C ASP A 76 -8.11 -8.77 -4.49
N GLU A 77 -8.66 -9.91 -4.89
CA GLU A 77 -10.05 -10.05 -5.31
C GLU A 77 -11.09 -9.89 -4.18
N ALA A 78 -10.70 -9.88 -2.90
CA ALA A 78 -11.66 -9.87 -1.80
C ALA A 78 -11.33 -8.81 -0.74
N ASN A 79 -12.14 -7.76 -0.64
CA ASN A 79 -12.10 -6.82 0.47
C ASN A 79 -12.76 -7.45 1.70
N ARG A 80 -11.98 -7.75 2.74
CA ARG A 80 -12.44 -8.47 3.93
C ARG A 80 -11.68 -8.08 5.20
N GLU A 81 -12.44 -7.90 6.26
CA GLU A 81 -11.98 -7.85 7.64
C GLU A 81 -12.64 -9.01 8.40
N VAL A 82 -11.83 -9.84 9.06
CA VAL A 82 -12.34 -11.00 9.80
C VAL A 82 -12.70 -10.58 11.21
N VAL A 83 -13.89 -10.97 11.66
CA VAL A 83 -14.36 -10.75 13.04
C VAL A 83 -14.80 -12.06 13.68
N GLU A 84 -14.59 -12.17 14.99
CA GLU A 84 -15.08 -13.30 15.77
C GLU A 84 -16.61 -13.29 15.86
N LEU A 85 -17.23 -14.46 15.98
CA LEU A 85 -18.69 -14.61 16.00
C LEU A 85 -19.35 -13.81 17.13
N ASP A 86 -18.64 -13.63 18.25
CA ASP A 86 -19.09 -12.89 19.42
C ASP A 86 -19.10 -11.37 19.20
N ASP A 87 -18.30 -10.88 18.25
CA ASP A 87 -18.27 -9.47 17.81
C ASP A 87 -19.24 -9.19 16.66
N ILE A 88 -20.17 -10.10 16.37
CA ILE A 88 -21.26 -9.90 15.41
C ILE A 88 -22.58 -9.73 16.17
N SER A 89 -23.37 -8.74 15.76
CA SER A 89 -24.70 -8.46 16.34
C SER A 89 -25.58 -9.73 16.38
N PRO A 90 -26.25 -10.02 17.51
CA PRO A 90 -27.21 -11.12 17.60
C PRO A 90 -28.35 -11.01 16.58
N ASP A 91 -28.74 -9.79 16.20
CA ASP A 91 -29.74 -9.57 15.17
C ASP A 91 -29.24 -9.99 13.81
N MET A 92 -27.99 -9.68 13.49
CA MET A 92 -27.34 -10.10 12.25
C MET A 92 -27.27 -11.62 12.15
N LYS A 93 -26.80 -12.28 13.21
CA LYS A 93 -26.76 -13.75 13.32
C LYS A 93 -28.14 -14.36 13.07
N ARG A 94 -29.18 -13.86 13.74
CA ARG A 94 -30.56 -14.36 13.59
C ARG A 94 -31.14 -14.08 12.21
N ALA A 95 -30.90 -12.89 11.64
CA ALA A 95 -31.42 -12.51 10.33
C ALA A 95 -30.87 -13.39 9.21
N VAL A 96 -29.56 -13.65 9.22
CA VAL A 96 -28.91 -14.57 8.25
C VAL A 96 -29.48 -15.97 8.38
N LEU A 97 -29.53 -16.52 9.60
CA LEU A 97 -30.09 -17.86 9.80
C LEU A 97 -31.56 -17.94 9.41
N ALA A 98 -32.36 -16.89 9.67
CA ALA A 98 -33.77 -16.89 9.31
C ALA A 98 -33.98 -17.01 7.78
N MET A 99 -33.14 -16.30 7.03
CA MET A 99 -33.16 -16.27 5.57
C MET A 99 -32.52 -17.49 4.92
N GLU A 100 -31.36 -17.91 5.40
CA GLU A 100 -30.53 -18.92 4.74
C GLU A 100 -30.77 -20.33 5.30
N ASP A 101 -30.88 -20.50 6.63
CA ASP A 101 -30.99 -21.81 7.26
C ASP A 101 -31.53 -21.78 8.71
N SER A 102 -32.85 -21.70 8.84
CA SER A 102 -33.48 -21.55 10.16
C SER A 102 -33.32 -22.76 11.09
N ALA A 103 -32.86 -23.89 10.56
CA ALA A 103 -32.65 -25.13 11.31
C ALA A 103 -31.16 -25.45 11.49
N PHE A 104 -30.26 -24.49 11.21
CA PHE A 104 -28.82 -24.68 11.17
C PHE A 104 -28.27 -25.47 12.35
N TYR A 105 -28.55 -25.06 13.58
CA TYR A 105 -28.05 -25.72 14.79
C TYR A 105 -28.59 -27.13 15.05
N THR A 106 -29.59 -27.58 14.31
CA THR A 106 -30.28 -28.86 14.57
C THR A 106 -29.88 -29.98 13.60
N HIS A 107 -29.46 -29.63 12.38
CA HIS A 107 -29.10 -30.61 11.36
C HIS A 107 -27.59 -30.86 11.30
N LYS A 108 -27.17 -31.92 10.57
CA LYS A 108 -25.77 -32.33 10.41
C LYS A 108 -25.31 -32.24 8.95
N GLY A 109 -25.08 -31.03 8.45
CA GLY A 109 -24.57 -30.72 7.11
C GLY A 109 -25.67 -30.45 6.10
N ILE A 110 -26.69 -31.32 6.07
CA ILE A 110 -27.86 -31.16 5.19
C ILE A 110 -29.15 -31.10 6.01
N ASN A 111 -30.16 -30.42 5.47
CA ASN A 111 -31.50 -30.37 6.03
C ASN A 111 -32.48 -31.16 5.14
N PRO A 112 -32.74 -32.46 5.42
CA PRO A 112 -33.61 -33.29 4.60
C PRO A 112 -35.05 -32.74 4.50
N THR A 113 -35.56 -32.17 5.59
CA THR A 113 -36.90 -31.57 5.62
C THR A 113 -36.95 -30.29 4.77
N GLY A 114 -35.89 -29.48 4.80
CA GLY A 114 -35.73 -28.29 3.97
C GLY A 114 -35.64 -28.63 2.49
N ILE A 115 -34.86 -29.66 2.14
CA ILE A 115 -34.72 -30.16 0.75
C ILE A 115 -36.07 -30.66 0.22
N ALA A 116 -36.78 -31.51 0.99
CA ALA A 116 -38.08 -32.03 0.58
C ALA A 116 -39.10 -30.89 0.39
N ARG A 117 -39.15 -29.94 1.33
CA ARG A 117 -40.04 -28.76 1.25
C ARG A 117 -39.75 -27.91 0.00
N ALA A 118 -38.48 -27.61 -0.25
CA ALA A 118 -38.05 -26.84 -1.43
C ALA A 118 -38.40 -27.58 -2.73
N PHE A 119 -38.22 -28.90 -2.77
CA PHE A 119 -38.58 -29.73 -3.93
C PHE A 119 -40.09 -29.63 -4.26
N PHE A 120 -40.96 -29.80 -3.26
CA PHE A 120 -42.41 -29.69 -3.46
C PHE A 120 -42.83 -28.26 -3.85
N ALA A 121 -42.28 -27.23 -3.21
CA ALA A 121 -42.56 -25.84 -3.55
C ALA A 121 -42.14 -25.48 -4.98
N ASN A 122 -40.97 -25.94 -5.42
CA ASN A 122 -40.46 -25.68 -6.77
C ASN A 122 -41.24 -26.46 -7.85
N LEU A 123 -41.70 -27.69 -7.54
CA LEU A 123 -42.59 -28.44 -8.42
C LEU A 123 -43.93 -27.73 -8.62
N GLN A 124 -44.49 -27.14 -7.56
CA GLN A 124 -45.76 -26.43 -7.62
C GLN A 124 -45.65 -25.08 -8.36
N ALA A 125 -44.50 -24.41 -8.26
CA ALA A 125 -44.27 -23.10 -8.89
C ALA A 125 -43.69 -23.16 -10.31
N GLY A 126 -43.31 -24.34 -10.82
CA GLY A 126 -42.71 -24.52 -12.15
C GLY A 126 -41.34 -23.84 -12.34
N SER A 127 -40.78 -23.26 -11.29
CA SER A 127 -39.51 -22.52 -11.25
C SER A 127 -38.88 -22.64 -9.87
N THR A 128 -37.60 -22.26 -9.72
CA THR A 128 -36.91 -22.32 -8.43
C THR A 128 -37.31 -21.11 -7.57
N VAL A 129 -38.16 -21.32 -6.56
CA VAL A 129 -38.70 -20.28 -5.67
C VAL A 129 -38.10 -20.36 -4.27
N GLN A 130 -37.77 -21.56 -3.79
CA GLN A 130 -37.10 -21.76 -2.49
C GLN A 130 -35.80 -22.57 -2.65
N GLY A 131 -34.75 -22.10 -1.96
CA GLY A 131 -33.47 -22.79 -1.86
C GLY A 131 -33.50 -23.88 -0.78
N GLY A 132 -33.02 -25.08 -1.10
CA GLY A 132 -32.85 -26.18 -0.15
C GLY A 132 -31.42 -26.35 0.37
N SER A 133 -30.54 -25.35 0.18
CA SER A 133 -29.13 -25.43 0.59
C SER A 133 -28.98 -24.92 2.02
N THR A 134 -28.19 -25.62 2.83
CA THR A 134 -27.83 -25.18 4.19
C THR A 134 -26.70 -24.16 4.16
N VAL A 135 -26.49 -23.44 5.27
CA VAL A 135 -25.34 -22.53 5.44
C VAL A 135 -24.01 -23.25 5.15
N THR A 136 -23.83 -24.46 5.68
CA THR A 136 -22.62 -25.27 5.45
C THR A 136 -22.44 -25.63 3.97
N MET A 137 -23.52 -25.95 3.25
CA MET A 137 -23.44 -26.21 1.81
C MET A 137 -23.04 -24.96 1.02
N GLN A 138 -23.51 -23.78 1.45
CA GLN A 138 -23.13 -22.52 0.84
C GLN A 138 -21.67 -22.17 1.12
N LEU A 139 -21.19 -22.42 2.34
CA LEU A 139 -19.77 -22.27 2.68
C LEU A 139 -18.89 -23.14 1.78
N VAL A 140 -19.24 -24.41 1.60
CA VAL A 140 -18.53 -25.32 0.67
C VAL A 140 -18.52 -24.79 -0.75
N LYS A 141 -19.68 -24.33 -1.24
CA LYS A 141 -19.82 -23.78 -2.59
C LYS A 141 -18.90 -22.57 -2.79
N ASN A 142 -18.75 -21.72 -1.78
CA ASN A 142 -17.94 -20.50 -1.86
C ASN A 142 -16.44 -20.76 -1.69
N LEU A 143 -16.03 -21.81 -0.95
CA LEU A 143 -14.62 -22.08 -0.65
C LEU A 143 -13.94 -23.08 -1.59
N PHE A 144 -14.65 -24.10 -2.07
CA PHE A 144 -14.02 -25.26 -2.73
C PHE A 144 -14.44 -25.50 -4.18
N LEU A 145 -15.54 -24.91 -4.64
CA LEU A 145 -16.19 -25.32 -5.87
C LEU A 145 -16.29 -24.19 -6.87
N THR A 146 -16.12 -24.52 -8.15
CA THR A 146 -16.29 -23.57 -9.24
C THR A 146 -17.79 -23.29 -9.51
N PRO A 147 -18.12 -22.16 -10.17
CA PRO A 147 -19.51 -21.73 -10.38
C PRO A 147 -20.40 -22.65 -11.23
N GLU A 148 -19.86 -23.69 -11.89
CA GLU A 148 -20.58 -24.55 -12.84
C GLU A 148 -21.76 -25.33 -12.23
N ARG A 149 -22.97 -25.13 -12.77
CA ARG A 149 -24.20 -25.76 -12.25
C ARG A 149 -24.39 -27.19 -12.78
N THR A 150 -23.69 -28.16 -12.21
CA THR A 150 -23.87 -29.59 -12.51
C THR A 150 -24.51 -30.36 -11.34
N ILE A 151 -25.28 -31.41 -11.64
CA ILE A 151 -25.92 -32.27 -10.62
C ILE A 151 -24.85 -33.00 -9.78
N SER A 152 -23.74 -33.40 -10.41
CA SER A 152 -22.58 -33.98 -9.73
C SER A 152 -21.98 -33.02 -8.69
N ARG A 153 -21.86 -31.71 -9.01
CA ARG A 153 -21.42 -30.70 -8.04
C ARG A 153 -22.32 -30.65 -6.82
N LYS A 154 -23.64 -30.71 -6.99
CA LYS A 154 -24.56 -30.62 -5.84
C LYS A 154 -24.41 -31.78 -4.86
N LEU A 155 -24.08 -32.97 -5.36
CA LEU A 155 -23.77 -34.13 -4.52
C LEU A 155 -22.41 -33.98 -3.81
N VAL A 156 -21.43 -33.35 -4.47
CA VAL A 156 -20.15 -32.97 -3.85
C VAL A 156 -20.36 -31.97 -2.71
N GLU A 157 -21.19 -30.93 -2.90
CA GLU A 157 -21.55 -29.96 -1.85
C GLU A 157 -22.12 -30.67 -0.61
N VAL A 158 -23.04 -31.62 -0.80
CA VAL A 158 -23.66 -32.41 0.27
C VAL A 158 -22.60 -33.22 1.04
N VAL A 159 -21.72 -33.94 0.33
CA VAL A 159 -20.70 -34.78 0.98
C VAL A 159 -19.70 -33.94 1.75
N LEU A 160 -19.22 -32.84 1.18
CA LEU A 160 -18.28 -31.93 1.86
C LEU A 160 -18.94 -31.23 3.04
N ALA A 161 -20.20 -30.79 2.93
CA ALA A 161 -20.92 -30.18 4.04
C ALA A 161 -21.05 -31.14 5.24
N MET A 162 -21.40 -32.41 4.98
CA MET A 162 -21.41 -33.42 6.04
C MET A 162 -20.04 -33.66 6.68
N ARG A 163 -18.95 -33.59 5.90
CA ARG A 163 -17.59 -33.74 6.42
C ARG A 163 -17.15 -32.54 7.26
N ILE A 164 -17.50 -31.31 6.86
CA ILE A 164 -17.21 -30.10 7.63
C ILE A 164 -17.86 -30.19 9.01
N GLU A 165 -19.15 -30.54 9.09
CA GLU A 165 -19.85 -30.63 10.38
C GLU A 165 -19.45 -31.83 11.25
N GLN A 166 -18.58 -32.72 10.77
CA GLN A 166 -17.96 -33.76 11.60
C GLN A 166 -16.68 -33.26 12.28
N ILE A 167 -16.12 -32.15 11.81
CA ILE A 167 -14.78 -31.67 12.18
C ILE A 167 -14.83 -30.33 12.90
N PHE A 168 -15.83 -29.50 12.58
CA PHE A 168 -16.05 -28.16 13.12
C PHE A 168 -17.38 -28.10 13.86
N GLU A 169 -17.38 -27.30 14.93
CA GLU A 169 -18.58 -26.94 15.67
C GLU A 169 -19.45 -25.96 14.87
N LYS A 170 -20.73 -25.84 15.24
CA LYS A 170 -21.69 -25.00 14.52
C LYS A 170 -21.29 -23.53 14.50
N ASP A 171 -20.78 -23.04 15.62
CA ASP A 171 -20.34 -21.65 15.75
C ASP A 171 -19.14 -21.36 14.84
N GLU A 172 -18.14 -22.25 14.81
CA GLU A 172 -16.98 -22.14 13.89
C GLU A 172 -17.42 -22.10 12.42
N ILE A 173 -18.37 -22.95 12.03
CA ILE A 173 -18.90 -22.97 10.66
C ILE A 173 -19.63 -21.68 10.34
N PHE A 174 -20.39 -21.15 11.29
CA PHE A 174 -21.17 -19.94 11.06
C PHE A 174 -20.29 -18.70 11.01
N GLU A 175 -19.27 -18.62 11.86
CA GLU A 175 -18.21 -17.62 11.80
C GLU A 175 -17.51 -17.63 10.44
N LEU A 176 -17.05 -18.80 9.98
CA LEU A 176 -16.43 -18.95 8.66
C LEU A 176 -17.38 -18.50 7.55
N TYR A 177 -18.67 -18.83 7.65
CA TYR A 177 -19.67 -18.42 6.66
C TYR A 177 -19.86 -16.90 6.63
N LEU A 178 -20.07 -16.27 7.79
CA LEU A 178 -20.30 -14.83 7.89
C LEU A 178 -19.09 -14.01 7.44
N ASN A 179 -17.87 -14.52 7.65
CA ASN A 179 -16.64 -13.91 7.16
C ASN A 179 -16.34 -14.22 5.68
N GLN A 180 -16.91 -15.29 5.11
CA GLN A 180 -16.64 -15.68 3.70
C GLN A 180 -17.68 -15.18 2.70
N VAL A 181 -18.93 -15.00 3.12
CA VAL A 181 -20.03 -14.71 2.19
C VAL A 181 -19.82 -13.37 1.47
N TYR A 182 -20.15 -13.36 0.18
CA TYR A 182 -20.09 -12.16 -0.66
C TYR A 182 -21.34 -11.31 -0.45
N TRP A 183 -21.15 -10.04 -0.09
CA TRP A 183 -22.23 -9.10 0.20
C TRP A 183 -22.47 -8.08 -0.93
N GLY A 184 -21.70 -8.13 -2.02
CA GLY A 184 -21.81 -7.20 -3.15
C GLY A 184 -20.70 -6.13 -3.13
N HIS A 185 -20.47 -5.45 -4.25
CA HIS A 185 -19.48 -4.36 -4.37
C HIS A 185 -18.08 -4.75 -3.89
N ASN A 186 -17.62 -5.97 -4.22
CA ASN A 186 -16.34 -6.51 -3.79
C ASN A 186 -16.17 -6.68 -2.26
N THR A 187 -17.26 -6.60 -1.48
CA THR A 187 -17.24 -6.79 -0.03
C THR A 187 -17.48 -8.25 0.32
N TYR A 188 -16.55 -8.82 1.08
CA TYR A 188 -16.62 -10.18 1.59
C TYR A 188 -16.52 -10.14 3.11
N GLY A 189 -17.37 -10.89 3.79
CA GLY A 189 -17.42 -10.87 5.24
C GLY A 189 -18.31 -9.78 5.80
N VAL A 190 -18.94 -10.07 6.94
CA VAL A 190 -19.98 -9.23 7.52
C VAL A 190 -19.47 -7.88 8.05
N GLU A 191 -18.23 -7.82 8.54
CA GLU A 191 -17.65 -6.59 9.08
C GLU A 191 -17.44 -5.55 7.97
N THR A 192 -16.71 -5.91 6.91
CA THR A 192 -16.50 -5.04 5.76
C THR A 192 -17.81 -4.60 5.12
N ALA A 193 -18.80 -5.49 5.08
CA ALA A 193 -20.12 -5.16 4.57
C ALA A 193 -20.84 -4.17 5.49
N ALA A 194 -20.81 -4.35 6.82
CA ALA A 194 -21.43 -3.42 7.77
C ALA A 194 -20.81 -2.00 7.66
N GLN A 195 -19.48 -1.94 7.56
CA GLN A 195 -18.75 -0.68 7.38
C GLN A 195 -19.13 0.00 6.06
N SER A 196 -19.20 -0.76 4.96
CA SER A 196 -19.55 -0.22 3.64
C SER A 196 -21.03 0.22 3.56
N TYR A 197 -21.96 -0.61 4.05
CA TYR A 197 -23.39 -0.36 3.91
C TYR A 197 -23.93 0.66 4.92
N PHE A 198 -23.35 0.77 6.12
CA PHE A 198 -23.90 1.60 7.21
C PHE A 198 -22.87 2.41 7.99
N ASN A 199 -21.58 2.35 7.65
CA ASN A 199 -20.49 3.00 8.38
C ASN A 199 -20.47 2.62 9.88
N LYS A 200 -20.67 1.33 10.16
CA LYS A 200 -20.75 0.74 11.50
C LYS A 200 -19.99 -0.59 11.55
N SER A 201 -19.54 -0.97 12.74
CA SER A 201 -19.09 -2.34 12.98
C SER A 201 -20.28 -3.31 12.92
N ALA A 202 -20.03 -4.57 12.52
CA ALA A 202 -21.03 -5.64 12.51
C ALA A 202 -21.64 -5.91 13.89
N LYS A 203 -20.92 -5.55 14.96
CA LYS A 203 -21.39 -5.63 16.35
C LYS A 203 -22.56 -4.68 16.64
N ASP A 204 -22.56 -3.52 16.01
CA ASP A 204 -23.47 -2.40 16.30
C ASP A 204 -24.68 -2.33 15.35
N LEU A 205 -24.84 -3.32 14.48
CA LEU A 205 -25.96 -3.41 13.55
C LEU A 205 -27.29 -3.60 14.28
N THR A 206 -28.28 -2.77 13.95
CA THR A 206 -29.66 -2.94 14.45
C THR A 206 -30.38 -4.07 13.74
N LEU A 207 -31.54 -4.49 14.26
CA LEU A 207 -32.43 -5.44 13.59
C LEU A 207 -32.79 -5.03 12.16
N ALA A 208 -33.04 -3.74 11.92
CA ALA A 208 -33.39 -3.22 10.60
C ALA A 208 -32.22 -3.37 9.62
N GLU A 209 -31.02 -2.97 10.02
CA GLU A 209 -29.79 -3.03 9.23
C GLU A 209 -29.39 -4.49 8.95
N SER A 210 -29.48 -5.34 9.98
CA SER A 210 -29.24 -6.77 9.92
C SER A 210 -30.16 -7.48 8.93
N ALA A 211 -31.46 -7.18 8.98
CA ALA A 211 -32.44 -7.75 8.06
C ALA A 211 -32.25 -7.24 6.63
N MET A 212 -31.77 -6.00 6.44
CA MET A 212 -31.44 -5.46 5.13
C MET A 212 -30.31 -6.29 4.53
N MET A 213 -29.17 -6.41 5.23
CA MET A 213 -28.01 -7.17 4.76
C MET A 213 -28.36 -8.64 4.50
N ALA A 214 -29.02 -9.32 5.43
CA ALA A 214 -29.44 -10.71 5.23
C ALA A 214 -30.33 -10.90 3.99
N GLY A 215 -31.12 -9.90 3.62
CA GLY A 215 -31.93 -9.89 2.41
C GLY A 215 -31.13 -9.86 1.09
N LEU A 216 -29.88 -9.40 1.15
CA LEU A 216 -28.97 -9.22 0.00
C LEU A 216 -28.31 -10.53 -0.45
N ILE A 217 -27.98 -11.43 0.49
CA ILE A 217 -27.14 -12.63 0.28
C ILE A 217 -27.53 -13.44 -0.97
N GLN A 218 -28.84 -13.56 -1.24
CA GLN A 218 -29.33 -14.33 -2.39
C GLN A 218 -28.87 -13.77 -3.75
N ALA A 219 -28.83 -12.44 -3.90
CA ALA A 219 -28.38 -11.76 -5.11
C ALA A 219 -27.79 -10.38 -4.73
N PRO A 220 -26.56 -10.34 -4.21
CA PRO A 220 -26.04 -9.16 -3.51
C PRO A 220 -25.96 -7.91 -4.39
N GLU A 221 -25.56 -8.06 -5.65
CA GLU A 221 -25.52 -6.95 -6.62
C GLU A 221 -26.91 -6.42 -6.97
N SER A 222 -27.84 -7.32 -7.30
CA SER A 222 -29.17 -6.94 -7.79
C SER A 222 -30.08 -6.39 -6.69
N PHE A 223 -29.87 -6.80 -5.45
CA PHE A 223 -30.65 -6.35 -4.31
C PHE A 223 -29.99 -5.23 -3.52
N SER A 224 -28.84 -4.73 -4.01
CA SER A 224 -28.09 -3.68 -3.33
C SER A 224 -28.93 -2.41 -3.09
N PRO A 225 -28.96 -1.87 -1.86
CA PRO A 225 -29.60 -0.59 -1.57
C PRO A 225 -28.95 0.60 -2.28
N PHE A 226 -27.69 0.49 -2.71
CA PHE A 226 -27.02 1.51 -3.55
C PHE A 226 -27.54 1.55 -4.99
N LEU A 227 -28.15 0.45 -5.46
CA LEU A 227 -28.67 0.34 -6.82
C LEU A 227 -30.18 0.64 -6.86
N ASP A 228 -30.95 -0.06 -6.03
CA ASP A 228 -32.41 0.08 -5.94
C ASP A 228 -32.86 -0.05 -4.47
N TYR A 229 -32.92 1.09 -3.78
CA TYR A 229 -33.30 1.14 -2.38
C TYR A 229 -34.74 0.63 -2.10
N PRO A 230 -35.77 0.98 -2.90
CA PRO A 230 -37.10 0.39 -2.75
C PRO A 230 -37.11 -1.14 -2.85
N GLU A 231 -36.39 -1.73 -3.80
CA GLU A 231 -36.31 -3.19 -3.91
C GLU A 231 -35.58 -3.79 -2.71
N ALA A 232 -34.46 -3.20 -2.29
CA ALA A 232 -33.74 -3.60 -1.09
C ALA A 232 -34.64 -3.57 0.16
N LYS A 233 -35.50 -2.56 0.33
CA LYS A 233 -36.50 -2.50 1.42
C LYS A 233 -37.53 -3.63 1.35
N LYS A 234 -37.93 -4.10 0.16
CA LYS A 234 -38.80 -5.29 0.05
C LYS A 234 -38.06 -6.55 0.52
N ARG A 235 -36.78 -6.68 0.16
CA ARG A 235 -35.92 -7.79 0.62
C ARG A 235 -35.73 -7.78 2.13
N GLN A 236 -35.48 -6.61 2.71
CA GLN A 236 -35.46 -6.41 4.16
C GLN A 236 -36.77 -6.86 4.81
N ALA A 237 -37.92 -6.46 4.25
CA ALA A 237 -39.22 -6.84 4.79
C ALA A 237 -39.46 -8.35 4.75
N ILE A 238 -38.95 -9.06 3.73
CA ILE A 238 -38.99 -10.53 3.67
C ILE A 238 -38.19 -11.14 4.84
N ALA A 239 -36.98 -10.64 5.10
CA ALA A 239 -36.15 -11.11 6.22
C ALA A 239 -36.84 -10.87 7.58
N LEU A 240 -37.37 -9.66 7.81
CA LEU A 240 -38.10 -9.34 9.04
C LEU A 240 -39.35 -10.22 9.22
N ASN A 241 -40.15 -10.41 8.17
CA ASN A 241 -41.30 -11.31 8.19
C ASN A 241 -40.89 -12.74 8.54
N ARG A 242 -39.77 -13.19 7.97
CA ARG A 242 -39.25 -14.53 8.21
C ARG A 242 -38.82 -14.71 9.67
N MET A 243 -38.16 -13.72 10.26
CA MET A 243 -37.82 -13.72 11.69
C MET A 243 -39.06 -13.73 12.58
N GLN A 244 -40.11 -12.97 12.23
CA GLN A 244 -41.39 -12.97 12.95
C GLN A 244 -42.06 -14.35 12.90
N GLN A 245 -42.12 -14.99 11.73
CA GLN A 245 -42.71 -16.32 11.54
C GLN A 245 -42.01 -17.39 12.37
N LEU A 246 -40.71 -17.25 12.58
CA LEU A 246 -39.90 -18.14 13.42
C LEU A 246 -39.99 -17.77 14.91
N GLN A 247 -40.72 -16.71 15.26
CA GLN A 247 -40.82 -16.16 16.61
C GLN A 247 -39.45 -15.71 17.17
N TRP A 248 -38.54 -15.29 16.29
CA TRP A 248 -37.21 -14.79 16.67
C TRP A 248 -37.17 -13.27 16.86
N ALA A 249 -38.21 -12.59 16.43
CA ALA A 249 -38.51 -11.18 16.69
C ALA A 249 -40.02 -11.02 16.93
N SER A 250 -40.39 -10.12 17.83
CA SER A 250 -41.78 -9.74 18.11
C SER A 250 -42.39 -8.91 16.97
N THR A 251 -43.72 -8.80 16.96
CA THR A 251 -44.42 -7.95 15.99
C THR A 251 -44.01 -6.49 16.15
N GLU A 252 -43.85 -6.04 17.39
CA GLU A 252 -43.48 -4.67 17.74
C GLU A 252 -42.05 -4.35 17.24
N GLU A 253 -41.09 -5.25 17.46
CA GLU A 253 -39.72 -5.09 16.95
C GLU A 253 -39.67 -5.07 15.41
N VAL A 254 -40.48 -5.90 14.76
CA VAL A 254 -40.54 -5.98 13.28
C VAL A 254 -41.11 -4.72 12.67
N GLU A 255 -42.21 -4.18 13.22
CA GLU A 255 -42.76 -2.91 12.71
C GLU A 255 -41.82 -1.74 12.99
N ALA A 256 -41.21 -1.68 14.18
CA ALA A 256 -40.20 -0.66 14.49
C ALA A 256 -39.00 -0.73 13.53
N ALA A 257 -38.49 -1.94 13.22
CA ALA A 257 -37.39 -2.13 12.28
C ALA A 257 -37.75 -1.78 10.83
N ARG A 258 -39.02 -1.92 10.43
CA ARG A 258 -39.49 -1.49 9.10
C ARG A 258 -39.48 0.02 8.95
N GLU A 259 -39.92 0.71 9.98
CA GLU A 259 -40.04 2.17 10.02
C GLU A 259 -38.70 2.86 10.29
N GLN A 260 -37.72 2.16 10.85
CA GLN A 260 -36.38 2.70 11.10
C GLN A 260 -35.77 3.29 9.81
N PRO A 261 -35.42 4.60 9.81
CA PRO A 261 -34.64 5.19 8.73
C PRO A 261 -33.25 4.55 8.68
N LEU A 262 -32.84 4.09 7.50
CA LEU A 262 -31.52 3.52 7.27
C LEU A 262 -30.64 4.58 6.61
N VAL A 263 -29.52 4.91 7.25
CA VAL A 263 -28.49 5.80 6.68
C VAL A 263 -27.46 4.91 6.01
N LEU A 264 -27.38 4.99 4.68
CA LEU A 264 -26.41 4.20 3.92
C LEU A 264 -25.00 4.82 4.03
N GLY A 265 -23.99 3.95 4.04
CA GLY A 265 -22.58 4.31 3.93
C GLY A 265 -22.14 4.55 2.48
N GLU A 266 -20.87 4.28 2.20
CA GLU A 266 -20.25 4.42 0.88
C GLU A 266 -19.49 3.16 0.49
N ILE A 267 -19.38 2.89 -0.82
CA ILE A 267 -18.61 1.75 -1.32
C ILE A 267 -17.12 2.09 -1.19
N THR A 268 -16.41 1.42 -0.28
CA THR A 268 -15.00 1.69 0.04
C THR A 268 -14.00 0.76 -0.66
N SER A 269 -14.49 -0.27 -1.36
CA SER A 269 -13.68 -1.33 -2.00
C SER A 269 -12.93 -0.89 -3.27
N PHE A 270 -13.22 0.29 -3.81
CA PHE A 270 -12.58 0.83 -5.01
C PHE A 270 -11.89 2.18 -4.75
N ARG A 271 -11.59 2.50 -3.50
CA ARG A 271 -10.95 3.77 -3.15
C ARG A 271 -9.48 3.74 -3.59
N SER A 272 -9.06 4.78 -4.31
CA SER A 272 -7.64 4.99 -4.63
C SER A 272 -6.87 5.44 -3.38
N SER A 273 -5.59 5.09 -3.33
CA SER A 273 -4.68 5.61 -2.31
C SER A 273 -4.70 7.13 -2.27
N GLN A 274 -4.66 7.70 -1.07
CA GLN A 274 -4.51 9.15 -0.88
C GLN A 274 -3.05 9.62 -1.08
N ALA A 275 -2.08 8.70 -1.09
CA ALA A 275 -0.66 9.02 -1.27
C ALA A 275 0.01 7.86 -2.04
N PRO A 276 -0.28 7.70 -3.35
CA PRO A 276 0.02 6.46 -4.06
C PRO A 276 1.53 6.17 -4.18
N TYR A 277 2.39 7.19 -4.35
CA TYR A 277 3.85 6.99 -4.33
C TYR A 277 4.34 6.44 -2.98
N VAL A 278 3.71 6.82 -1.88
CA VAL A 278 4.02 6.34 -0.54
C VAL A 278 3.54 4.90 -0.38
N THR A 279 2.25 4.65 -0.67
CA THR A 279 1.66 3.33 -0.39
C THR A 279 2.30 2.27 -1.28
N GLU A 280 2.58 2.55 -2.55
CA GLU A 280 3.32 1.64 -3.42
C GLU A 280 4.75 1.37 -2.90
N ALA A 281 5.45 2.38 -2.38
CA ALA A 281 6.80 2.19 -1.84
C ALA A 281 6.80 1.34 -0.56
N VAL A 282 5.85 1.58 0.35
CA VAL A 282 5.65 0.80 1.57
C VAL A 282 5.27 -0.64 1.25
N MET A 283 4.32 -0.83 0.33
CA MET A 283 3.87 -2.16 -0.09
C MET A 283 5.01 -2.94 -0.75
N LYS A 284 5.82 -2.28 -1.58
CA LYS A 284 7.01 -2.89 -2.18
C LYS A 284 8.05 -3.29 -1.12
N GLU A 285 8.36 -2.42 -0.15
CA GLU A 285 9.30 -2.72 0.94
C GLU A 285 8.84 -3.96 1.73
N LEU A 286 7.56 -4.00 2.10
CA LEU A 286 6.97 -5.14 2.80
C LEU A 286 6.89 -6.39 1.92
N GLY A 287 6.61 -6.23 0.62
CA GLY A 287 6.55 -7.31 -0.36
C GLY A 287 7.91 -7.98 -0.56
N GLU A 288 8.99 -7.19 -0.60
CA GLU A 288 10.36 -7.69 -0.66
C GLU A 288 10.76 -8.42 0.63
N GLN A 289 10.28 -7.97 1.79
CA GLN A 289 10.63 -8.56 3.10
C GLN A 289 9.79 -9.79 3.47
N PHE A 290 8.48 -9.76 3.22
CA PHE A 290 7.50 -10.75 3.70
C PHE A 290 6.79 -11.52 2.58
N GLY A 291 6.89 -11.05 1.32
CA GLY A 291 6.23 -11.61 0.15
C GLY A 291 4.91 -10.90 -0.18
N GLU A 292 4.74 -10.52 -1.44
CA GLU A 292 3.58 -9.77 -1.96
C GLU A 292 2.22 -10.33 -1.52
N GLU A 293 2.05 -11.66 -1.59
CA GLU A 293 0.79 -12.30 -1.21
C GLU A 293 0.50 -12.18 0.29
N ALA A 294 1.53 -12.25 1.13
CA ALA A 294 1.38 -12.09 2.57
C ALA A 294 0.97 -10.65 2.92
N VAL A 295 1.50 -9.65 2.21
CA VAL A 295 1.14 -8.25 2.46
C VAL A 295 -0.25 -7.93 1.91
N ALA A 296 -0.61 -8.41 0.71
CA ALA A 296 -1.90 -8.11 0.10
C ALA A 296 -3.08 -8.91 0.68
N LYS A 297 -2.84 -10.05 1.34
CA LYS A 297 -3.90 -10.95 1.87
C LYS A 297 -3.78 -11.23 3.36
N GLY A 298 -2.78 -10.68 4.04
CA GLY A 298 -2.45 -11.01 5.43
C GLY A 298 -3.14 -10.16 6.49
N GLY A 299 -4.01 -9.21 6.11
CA GLY A 299 -4.73 -8.38 7.08
C GLY A 299 -3.83 -7.45 7.89
N MET A 300 -2.75 -6.95 7.29
CA MET A 300 -1.77 -6.13 8.00
C MET A 300 -2.33 -4.75 8.30
N ARG A 301 -2.05 -4.22 9.51
CA ARG A 301 -2.24 -2.80 9.82
C ARG A 301 -0.87 -2.13 9.78
N ILE A 302 -0.66 -1.31 8.76
CA ILE A 302 0.62 -0.69 8.43
C ILE A 302 0.56 0.78 8.80
N GLN A 303 1.27 1.15 9.86
CA GLN A 303 1.40 2.52 10.32
C GLN A 303 2.62 3.15 9.63
N THR A 304 2.40 4.13 8.76
CA THR A 304 3.48 4.84 8.06
C THR A 304 4.02 6.00 8.90
N THR A 305 5.16 6.55 8.47
CA THR A 305 5.77 7.77 9.05
C THR A 305 5.23 9.06 8.42
N ILE A 306 4.49 8.93 7.32
CA ILE A 306 4.00 10.04 6.50
C ILE A 306 2.94 10.81 7.25
N ASP A 307 3.04 12.13 7.18
CA ASP A 307 2.01 13.03 7.65
C ASP A 307 1.19 13.47 6.43
N LEU A 308 -0.10 13.12 6.38
CA LEU A 308 -0.91 13.33 5.17
C LEU A 308 -1.07 14.82 4.82
N ASP A 309 -1.15 15.70 5.82
CA ASP A 309 -1.24 17.14 5.59
C ASP A 309 0.06 17.67 4.97
N LEU A 310 1.22 17.26 5.51
CA LEU A 310 2.52 17.58 4.92
C LEU A 310 2.72 16.96 3.53
N GLN A 311 2.21 15.76 3.31
CA GLN A 311 2.26 15.08 2.02
C GLN A 311 1.48 15.86 0.96
N GLN A 312 0.26 16.31 1.28
CA GLN A 312 -0.55 17.11 0.36
C GLN A 312 0.15 18.44 0.03
N ILE A 313 0.73 19.11 1.03
CA ILE A 313 1.51 20.34 0.80
C ILE A 313 2.69 20.07 -0.14
N ALA A 314 3.37 18.92 0.00
CA ALA A 314 4.47 18.54 -0.88
C ALA A 314 4.01 18.29 -2.32
N GLU A 315 2.92 17.55 -2.50
CA GLU A 315 2.34 17.24 -3.81
C GLU A 315 1.86 18.50 -4.52
N ASP A 316 1.11 19.36 -3.83
CA ASP A 316 0.63 20.64 -4.35
C ASP A 316 1.81 21.54 -4.74
N THR A 317 2.85 21.62 -3.91
CA THR A 317 4.04 22.42 -4.19
C THR A 317 4.77 21.93 -5.45
N VAL A 318 4.89 20.62 -5.61
CA VAL A 318 5.54 20.00 -6.79
C VAL A 318 4.71 20.26 -8.04
N ALA A 319 3.40 20.05 -8.00
CA ALA A 319 2.49 20.30 -9.11
C ALA A 319 2.49 21.78 -9.53
N ASP A 320 2.34 22.70 -8.58
CA ASP A 320 2.36 24.14 -8.85
C ASP A 320 3.70 24.60 -9.45
N SER A 321 4.81 24.06 -8.92
CA SER A 321 6.14 24.37 -9.42
C SER A 321 6.36 23.85 -10.84
N TYR A 322 5.87 22.65 -11.14
CA TYR A 322 5.89 22.09 -12.49
C TYR A 322 5.15 23.00 -13.49
N TYR A 323 3.90 23.39 -13.19
CA TYR A 323 3.14 24.27 -14.08
C TYR A 323 3.79 25.64 -14.25
N ARG A 324 4.42 26.17 -13.20
CA ARG A 324 5.18 27.42 -13.25
C ARG A 324 6.40 27.30 -14.18
N TYR A 325 7.12 26.18 -14.15
CA TYR A 325 8.27 25.97 -15.03
C TYR A 325 7.85 25.73 -16.48
N PHE A 326 6.85 24.89 -16.70
CA PHE A 326 6.30 24.62 -18.03
C PHE A 326 5.73 25.90 -18.66
N GLY A 327 4.95 26.70 -17.92
CA GLY A 327 4.40 27.96 -18.39
C GLY A 327 5.45 29.02 -18.76
N ASN A 328 6.66 28.92 -18.19
CA ASN A 328 7.81 29.77 -18.53
C ASN A 328 8.72 29.18 -19.62
N GLY A 329 8.31 28.07 -20.25
CA GLY A 329 9.05 27.43 -21.34
C GLY A 329 10.30 26.65 -20.89
N ALA A 330 10.38 26.26 -19.62
CA ALA A 330 11.45 25.39 -19.15
C ALA A 330 11.27 23.95 -19.67
N TYR A 331 12.38 23.29 -20.00
CA TYR A 331 12.41 21.88 -20.39
C TYR A 331 12.60 21.00 -19.16
N ALA A 332 11.67 21.06 -18.20
CA ALA A 332 11.65 20.21 -17.01
C ALA A 332 10.35 19.42 -17.00
N ASP A 333 10.44 18.09 -17.16
CA ASP A 333 9.25 17.24 -17.18
C ASP A 333 8.92 16.62 -15.80
N GLN A 334 9.89 16.56 -14.88
CA GLN A 334 9.73 15.86 -13.62
C GLN A 334 10.39 16.55 -12.43
N LEU A 335 9.79 16.35 -11.26
CA LEU A 335 10.25 16.82 -9.95
C LEU A 335 10.07 15.70 -8.93
N ALA A 336 10.93 15.69 -7.91
CA ALA A 336 10.79 14.80 -6.76
C ALA A 336 11.15 15.55 -5.47
N LEU A 337 10.47 15.22 -4.39
CA LEU A 337 10.65 15.83 -3.07
C LEU A 337 10.64 14.77 -1.99
N VAL A 338 11.59 14.82 -1.06
CA VAL A 338 11.59 13.99 0.15
C VAL A 338 11.86 14.87 1.35
N ALA A 339 11.00 14.79 2.37
CA ALA A 339 11.15 15.50 3.63
C ALA A 339 11.30 14.52 4.79
N ILE A 340 12.29 14.73 5.65
CA ILE A 340 12.68 13.85 6.75
C ILE A 340 12.83 14.66 8.03
N ASP A 341 12.31 14.14 9.15
CA ASP A 341 12.56 14.71 10.47
C ASP A 341 13.98 14.34 10.96
N PRO A 342 14.90 15.31 11.16
CA PRO A 342 16.26 15.02 11.61
C PRO A 342 16.38 14.33 12.97
N ARG A 343 15.34 14.39 13.80
CA ARG A 343 15.35 13.86 15.18
C ARG A 343 15.08 12.36 15.20
N THR A 344 14.35 11.85 14.20
CA THR A 344 13.88 10.46 14.12
C THR A 344 14.29 9.74 12.83
N HIS A 345 14.66 10.49 11.79
CA HIS A 345 14.84 10.06 10.40
C HIS A 345 13.58 9.49 9.75
N PHE A 346 12.42 9.72 10.34
CA PHE A 346 11.15 9.42 9.72
C PHE A 346 10.92 10.27 8.49
N VAL A 347 10.54 9.63 7.39
CA VAL A 347 10.10 10.31 6.18
C VAL A 347 8.72 10.88 6.43
N LYS A 348 8.57 12.20 6.36
CA LYS A 348 7.32 12.91 6.66
C LYS A 348 6.51 13.21 5.40
N ALA A 349 7.19 13.38 4.26
CA ALA A 349 6.57 13.50 2.94
C ALA A 349 7.49 12.93 1.85
N LEU A 350 6.91 12.33 0.82
CA LEU A 350 7.60 11.71 -0.31
C LEU A 350 6.79 11.87 -1.60
N VAL A 351 7.33 12.63 -2.55
CA VAL A 351 6.74 12.86 -3.87
C VAL A 351 7.66 12.29 -4.94
N GLY A 352 7.18 11.28 -5.67
CA GLY A 352 7.94 10.54 -6.68
C GLY A 352 7.89 11.13 -8.10
N GLY A 353 7.01 12.10 -8.35
CA GLY A 353 6.79 12.69 -9.66
C GLY A 353 5.71 13.77 -9.62
N VAL A 354 5.48 14.42 -10.75
CA VAL A 354 4.50 15.51 -10.89
C VAL A 354 3.07 15.00 -10.86
N ASP A 355 2.83 13.84 -11.47
CA ASP A 355 1.52 13.23 -11.64
C ASP A 355 1.69 11.71 -11.61
N HIS A 356 1.11 11.07 -10.59
CA HIS A 356 1.21 9.63 -10.38
C HIS A 356 0.44 8.84 -11.45
N ASP A 357 -0.75 9.31 -11.85
CA ASP A 357 -1.59 8.66 -12.86
C ASP A 357 -0.89 8.67 -14.23
N ALA A 358 -0.13 9.73 -14.51
CA ALA A 358 0.70 9.81 -15.71
C ALA A 358 1.98 8.96 -15.61
N SER A 359 2.58 8.83 -14.42
CA SER A 359 3.84 8.10 -14.21
C SER A 359 3.98 7.56 -12.78
N GLN A 360 3.81 6.25 -12.63
CA GLN A 360 4.03 5.54 -11.36
C GLN A 360 5.52 5.36 -10.99
N PHE A 361 6.45 5.85 -11.83
CA PHE A 361 7.88 5.75 -11.55
C PHE A 361 8.26 6.67 -10.38
N ASN A 362 8.63 6.09 -9.24
CA ASN A 362 8.88 6.85 -8.02
C ASN A 362 10.33 7.37 -7.98
N ARG A 363 10.55 8.58 -8.48
CA ARG A 363 11.90 9.17 -8.61
C ARG A 363 12.55 9.51 -7.27
N ALA A 364 11.76 9.63 -6.20
CA ALA A 364 12.28 9.87 -4.86
C ALA A 364 13.11 8.70 -4.32
N VAL A 365 12.82 7.46 -4.75
CA VAL A 365 13.46 6.24 -4.24
C VAL A 365 14.03 5.33 -5.32
N GLN A 366 13.58 5.44 -6.57
CA GLN A 366 14.00 4.56 -7.68
C GLN A 366 14.93 5.25 -8.67
N SER A 367 14.94 6.59 -8.75
CA SER A 367 15.77 7.32 -9.71
C SER A 367 17.06 7.80 -9.05
N THR A 368 18.17 7.18 -9.44
CA THR A 368 19.50 7.67 -9.07
C THR A 368 19.94 8.74 -10.06
N ARG A 369 20.28 9.93 -9.56
CA ARG A 369 20.65 11.09 -10.37
C ARG A 369 21.88 11.77 -9.80
N GLN A 370 22.64 12.43 -10.66
CA GLN A 370 23.88 13.06 -10.24
C GLN A 370 23.60 14.29 -9.34
N PRO A 371 24.02 14.32 -8.06
CA PRO A 371 23.74 15.41 -7.12
C PRO A 371 24.55 16.68 -7.42
N GLY A 372 25.64 16.54 -8.20
CA GLY A 372 26.58 17.61 -8.46
C GLY A 372 27.13 18.23 -7.18
N SER A 373 27.12 19.56 -7.11
CA SER A 373 27.61 20.31 -5.93
C SER A 373 26.87 20.03 -4.61
N ALA A 374 25.72 19.35 -4.62
CA ALA A 374 25.05 18.91 -3.38
C ALA A 374 25.84 17.80 -2.65
N PHE A 375 26.88 17.22 -3.27
CA PHE A 375 27.79 16.27 -2.62
C PHE A 375 28.96 16.94 -1.87
N LYS A 376 29.23 18.23 -2.11
CA LYS A 376 30.33 18.94 -1.43
C LYS A 376 30.27 18.89 0.10
N PRO A 377 29.10 18.94 0.76
CA PRO A 377 29.02 18.89 2.23
C PRO A 377 29.72 17.68 2.85
N PHE A 378 29.71 16.51 2.21
CA PHE A 378 30.46 15.33 2.67
C PHE A 378 31.98 15.59 2.70
N VAL A 379 32.51 16.29 1.69
CA VAL A 379 33.94 16.66 1.59
C VAL A 379 34.32 17.64 2.69
N TYR A 380 33.51 18.67 2.91
CA TYR A 380 33.78 19.71 3.91
C TYR A 380 33.60 19.17 5.33
N TYR A 381 32.57 18.34 5.56
CA TYR A 381 32.42 17.61 6.81
C TYR A 381 33.66 16.75 7.10
N ALA A 382 34.14 15.97 6.12
CA ALA A 382 35.36 15.17 6.29
C ALA A 382 36.59 16.02 6.66
N ALA A 383 36.66 17.24 6.13
CA ALA A 383 37.71 18.21 6.47
C ALA A 383 37.63 18.62 7.95
N PHE A 384 36.43 19.00 8.40
CA PHE A 384 36.18 19.46 9.77
C PHE A 384 36.34 18.33 10.78
N ALA A 385 35.80 17.14 10.47
CA ALA A 385 35.91 15.95 11.30
C ALA A 385 37.36 15.44 11.45
N SER A 386 38.27 15.84 10.56
CA SER A 386 39.70 15.53 10.71
C SER A 386 40.39 16.31 11.83
N GLY A 387 39.74 17.33 12.42
CA GLY A 387 40.32 18.25 13.40
C GLY A 387 41.30 19.27 12.80
N LYS A 388 41.83 19.04 11.60
CA LYS A 388 42.87 19.88 10.96
C LYS A 388 42.33 21.17 10.36
N TYR A 389 41.06 21.19 9.99
CA TYR A 389 40.44 22.32 9.28
C TYR A 389 39.28 22.91 10.09
N THR A 390 39.09 24.21 9.94
CA THR A 390 37.92 24.97 10.41
C THR A 390 37.27 25.70 9.23
N PRO A 391 36.03 26.20 9.37
CA PRO A 391 35.42 27.05 8.36
C PRO A 391 36.31 28.20 7.85
N ASP A 392 37.18 28.74 8.72
CA ASP A 392 38.05 29.88 8.40
C ASP A 392 39.46 29.46 7.92
N SER A 393 39.73 28.16 7.84
CA SER A 393 40.94 27.65 7.18
C SER A 393 40.98 28.08 5.73
N THR A 394 42.17 28.37 5.22
CA THR A 394 42.37 28.86 3.85
C THR A 394 42.64 27.71 2.88
N ILE A 395 42.11 27.82 1.68
CA ILE A 395 42.40 26.94 0.54
C ILE A 395 42.62 27.77 -0.72
N GLU A 396 43.49 27.28 -1.58
CA GLU A 396 43.86 27.98 -2.81
C GLU A 396 42.93 27.58 -3.97
N ASP A 397 42.15 28.54 -4.47
CA ASP A 397 41.40 28.43 -5.73
C ASP A 397 42.27 28.89 -6.91
N SER A 398 43.09 27.98 -7.44
CA SER A 398 44.01 28.20 -8.57
C SER A 398 44.07 26.95 -9.47
N PRO A 399 44.45 27.06 -10.76
CA PRO A 399 44.51 25.93 -11.68
C PRO A 399 45.27 24.73 -11.11
N VAL A 400 44.69 23.54 -11.23
CA VAL A 400 45.28 22.28 -10.78
C VAL A 400 45.05 21.20 -11.83
N SER A 401 45.94 20.20 -11.86
CA SER A 401 45.91 19.10 -12.81
C SER A 401 46.25 17.81 -12.08
N TYR A 402 45.45 16.76 -12.29
CA TYR A 402 45.64 15.44 -11.68
C TYR A 402 45.85 14.38 -12.75
N PRO A 403 46.80 13.45 -12.57
CA PRO A 403 46.86 12.23 -13.39
C PRO A 403 45.62 11.37 -13.13
N ASP A 404 44.92 10.95 -14.18
CA ASP A 404 43.69 10.14 -14.07
C ASP A 404 43.82 8.77 -14.77
N GLY A 405 45.04 8.38 -15.15
CA GLY A 405 45.32 7.16 -15.89
C GLY A 405 45.03 7.23 -17.40
N SER A 406 44.46 8.35 -17.88
CA SER A 406 44.25 8.60 -19.31
C SER A 406 45.44 9.34 -19.95
N SER A 407 45.38 9.54 -21.27
CA SER A 407 46.40 10.30 -22.00
C SER A 407 46.35 11.82 -21.74
N LYS A 408 45.30 12.32 -21.08
CA LYS A 408 45.14 13.74 -20.73
C LYS A 408 44.82 13.88 -19.24
N PRO A 409 45.57 14.67 -18.47
CA PRO A 409 45.28 14.82 -17.05
C PRO A 409 43.94 15.53 -16.82
N TYR A 410 43.24 15.14 -15.76
CA TYR A 410 42.01 15.78 -15.31
C TYR A 410 42.28 17.19 -14.78
N LYS A 411 41.56 18.18 -15.30
CA LYS A 411 41.69 19.59 -14.93
C LYS A 411 40.32 20.16 -14.54
N PRO A 412 39.96 20.14 -13.24
CA PRO A 412 38.67 20.68 -12.80
C PRO A 412 38.61 22.18 -13.08
N ARG A 413 37.39 22.68 -13.36
CA ARG A 413 37.12 24.11 -13.61
C ARG A 413 36.01 24.59 -12.72
N ASN A 414 36.09 25.86 -12.33
CA ASN A 414 34.98 26.53 -11.68
C ASN A 414 33.91 26.89 -12.71
N TYR A 415 32.65 26.94 -12.27
CA TYR A 415 31.49 27.16 -13.14
C TYR A 415 31.57 28.47 -13.95
N ASP A 416 32.08 29.54 -13.33
CA ASP A 416 32.27 30.86 -13.95
C ASP A 416 33.58 30.97 -14.75
N GLY A 417 34.40 29.91 -14.78
CA GLY A 417 35.72 29.90 -15.42
C GLY A 417 36.80 30.74 -14.73
N SER A 418 36.50 31.39 -13.61
CA SER A 418 37.43 32.28 -12.90
C SER A 418 38.16 31.56 -11.76
N PHE A 419 39.07 32.27 -11.07
CA PHE A 419 39.78 31.82 -9.88
C PHE A 419 39.79 32.94 -8.85
N MET A 420 39.58 32.60 -7.57
CA MET A 420 39.53 33.56 -6.47
C MET A 420 40.83 33.64 -5.66
N GLY A 421 41.85 32.86 -5.99
CA GLY A 421 43.08 32.78 -5.21
C GLY A 421 42.84 32.15 -3.83
N ASN A 422 43.50 32.64 -2.80
CA ASN A 422 43.33 32.12 -1.44
C ASN A 422 42.00 32.59 -0.84
N ILE A 423 41.12 31.65 -0.52
CA ILE A 423 39.82 31.89 0.09
C ILE A 423 39.61 30.98 1.29
N THR A 424 38.71 31.33 2.20
CA THR A 424 38.34 30.46 3.32
C THR A 424 37.51 29.27 2.83
N LEU A 425 37.55 28.15 3.57
CA LEU A 425 36.67 27.00 3.32
C LEU A 425 35.20 27.42 3.35
N ARG A 426 34.82 28.30 4.29
CA ARG A 426 33.51 28.93 4.35
C ARG A 426 33.13 29.56 3.01
N LYS A 427 33.95 30.50 2.53
CA LYS A 427 33.65 31.20 1.27
C LYS A 427 33.61 30.23 0.09
N ALA A 428 34.54 29.27 0.05
CA ALA A 428 34.60 28.28 -1.01
C ALA A 428 33.31 27.44 -1.12
N LEU A 429 32.70 27.06 0.00
CA LEU A 429 31.44 26.32 0.02
C LEU A 429 30.22 27.22 -0.25
N GLU A 430 30.17 28.42 0.34
CA GLU A 430 29.09 29.41 0.14
C GLU A 430 28.86 29.76 -1.32
N VAL A 431 29.95 30.00 -2.07
CA VAL A 431 29.91 30.27 -3.52
C VAL A 431 30.18 29.02 -4.36
N SER A 432 30.18 27.84 -3.73
CA SER A 432 30.24 26.52 -4.37
C SER A 432 31.39 26.35 -5.38
N ARG A 433 32.61 26.77 -5.04
CA ARG A 433 33.79 26.62 -5.93
C ARG A 433 34.12 25.14 -6.15
N ASN A 434 34.49 24.77 -7.37
CA ASN A 434 34.78 23.37 -7.74
C ASN A 434 36.22 23.00 -7.42
N VAL A 435 37.17 23.84 -7.82
CA VAL A 435 38.59 23.54 -7.67
C VAL A 435 39.02 23.37 -6.20
N PRO A 436 38.61 24.24 -5.26
CA PRO A 436 38.83 24.02 -3.83
C PRO A 436 38.23 22.72 -3.31
N ALA A 437 37.02 22.34 -3.74
CA ALA A 437 36.40 21.09 -3.30
C ALA A 437 37.20 19.86 -3.73
N VAL A 438 37.71 19.84 -4.97
CA VAL A 438 38.57 18.75 -5.46
C VAL A 438 39.91 18.73 -4.71
N LYS A 439 40.59 19.89 -4.56
CA LYS A 439 41.84 19.98 -3.79
C LYS A 439 41.66 19.49 -2.34
N LEU A 440 40.57 19.89 -1.70
CA LEU A 440 40.23 19.49 -0.33
C LEU A 440 39.98 17.98 -0.24
N GLY A 441 39.18 17.42 -1.16
CA GLY A 441 38.89 16.00 -1.19
C GLY A 441 40.13 15.13 -1.44
N GLN A 442 41.03 15.57 -2.33
CA GLN A 442 42.31 14.91 -2.54
C GLN A 442 43.21 14.96 -1.30
N THR A 443 43.17 16.07 -0.55
CA THR A 443 43.99 16.24 0.67
C THR A 443 43.49 15.37 1.83
N ILE A 444 42.17 15.22 1.97
CA ILE A 444 41.56 14.39 3.02
C ILE A 444 41.62 12.90 2.66
N GLY A 445 41.52 12.59 1.36
CA GLY A 445 41.43 11.24 0.82
C GLY A 445 39.99 10.89 0.41
N ILE A 446 39.82 10.48 -0.85
CA ILE A 446 38.50 10.18 -1.42
C ILE A 446 37.83 8.99 -0.72
N ASN A 447 38.58 7.95 -0.36
CA ASN A 447 38.04 6.80 0.36
C ASN A 447 37.39 7.21 1.69
N ARG A 448 37.96 8.18 2.40
CA ARG A 448 37.39 8.68 3.65
C ARG A 448 36.04 9.37 3.43
N ILE A 449 35.89 10.08 2.31
CA ILE A 449 34.63 10.72 1.93
C ILE A 449 33.58 9.65 1.60
N VAL A 450 33.97 8.59 0.89
CA VAL A 450 33.09 7.44 0.62
C VAL A 450 32.66 6.77 1.93
N GLU A 451 33.58 6.49 2.85
CA GLU A 451 33.25 5.92 4.17
C GLU A 451 32.22 6.76 4.93
N ILE A 452 32.39 8.09 4.94
CA ILE A 452 31.45 9.00 5.59
C ILE A 452 30.08 8.94 4.92
N ALA A 453 30.02 8.95 3.58
CA ALA A 453 28.77 8.83 2.85
C ALA A 453 28.05 7.50 3.17
N ARG A 454 28.78 6.38 3.20
CA ARG A 454 28.25 5.07 3.60
C ARG A 454 27.74 5.06 5.04
N THR A 455 28.44 5.74 5.94
CA THR A 455 28.08 5.82 7.37
C THR A 455 26.73 6.49 7.60
N VAL A 456 26.26 7.35 6.68
CA VAL A 456 25.00 8.09 6.83
C VAL A 456 23.89 7.62 5.88
N GLY A 457 23.96 6.36 5.44
CA GLY A 457 22.88 5.72 4.68
C GLY A 457 22.92 5.92 3.17
N ILE A 458 24.06 6.32 2.58
CA ILE A 458 24.21 6.27 1.12
C ILE A 458 24.53 4.83 0.69
N GLU A 459 23.64 4.19 -0.05
CA GLU A 459 23.73 2.80 -0.52
C GLU A 459 24.09 2.69 -2.01
N SER A 460 23.73 3.71 -2.80
CA SER A 460 24.01 3.79 -4.24
C SER A 460 25.49 3.53 -4.57
N PRO A 461 25.81 2.81 -5.66
CA PRO A 461 27.19 2.52 -6.05
C PRO A 461 28.05 3.78 -6.16
N MET A 462 29.23 3.78 -5.54
CA MET A 462 30.08 4.98 -5.43
C MET A 462 31.54 4.60 -5.58
N ASP A 463 32.15 5.08 -6.66
CA ASP A 463 33.58 4.89 -6.93
C ASP A 463 34.42 6.03 -6.36
N PRO A 464 35.61 5.74 -5.77
CA PRO A 464 36.48 6.76 -5.20
C PRO A 464 37.31 7.51 -6.27
N VAL A 465 36.63 8.19 -7.19
CA VAL A 465 37.25 8.94 -8.29
C VAL A 465 37.60 10.39 -7.91
N ILE A 466 38.55 11.00 -8.63
CA ILE A 466 39.02 12.39 -8.38
C ILE A 466 37.89 13.41 -8.50
N SER A 467 36.90 13.15 -9.35
CA SER A 467 35.72 14.00 -9.57
C SER A 467 34.62 13.81 -8.53
N LEU A 468 34.71 12.83 -7.62
CA LEU A 468 33.69 12.55 -6.61
C LEU A 468 33.34 13.80 -5.75
N PRO A 469 34.29 14.67 -5.34
CA PRO A 469 33.96 15.91 -4.63
C PRO A 469 33.01 16.86 -5.36
N LEU A 470 32.81 16.68 -6.66
CA LEU A 470 31.88 17.43 -7.49
C LEU A 470 30.56 16.69 -7.71
N GLY A 471 30.36 15.55 -7.05
CA GLY A 471 29.18 14.70 -7.14
C GLY A 471 29.20 13.78 -8.36
N ALA A 472 30.34 13.19 -8.73
CA ALA A 472 30.41 12.17 -9.77
C ALA A 472 29.92 10.79 -9.26
N VAL A 473 28.66 10.74 -8.85
CA VAL A 473 27.93 9.58 -8.31
C VAL A 473 26.45 9.79 -8.58
N ASP A 474 25.66 8.75 -8.79
CA ASP A 474 24.20 8.86 -8.92
C ASP A 474 23.53 8.44 -7.61
N LEU A 475 22.69 9.31 -7.04
CA LEU A 475 22.03 9.12 -5.73
C LEU A 475 20.52 9.39 -5.86
N THR A 476 19.72 8.80 -4.97
CA THR A 476 18.30 9.12 -4.88
C THR A 476 18.04 10.37 -4.02
N PRO A 477 16.90 11.07 -4.19
CA PRO A 477 16.48 12.12 -3.27
C PRO A 477 16.37 11.66 -1.81
N LEU A 478 15.88 10.43 -1.56
CA LEU A 478 15.78 9.87 -0.20
C LEU A 478 17.15 9.76 0.48
N GLU A 479 18.15 9.22 -0.22
CA GLU A 479 19.52 9.08 0.29
C GLU A 479 20.13 10.44 0.67
N LEU A 480 19.96 11.45 -0.18
CA LEU A 480 20.45 12.80 0.11
C LEU A 480 19.71 13.46 1.26
N ALA A 481 18.39 13.33 1.33
CA ALA A 481 17.60 13.87 2.43
C ALA A 481 18.05 13.24 3.77
N GLY A 482 18.25 11.92 3.81
CA GLY A 482 18.68 11.19 5.01
C GLY A 482 20.07 11.59 5.48
N ALA A 483 21.01 11.77 4.56
CA ALA A 483 22.34 12.27 4.88
C ALA A 483 22.30 13.71 5.43
N TYR A 484 21.49 14.59 4.85
CA TYR A 484 21.35 15.97 5.33
C TYR A 484 20.60 16.07 6.66
N ALA A 485 19.63 15.20 6.91
CA ALA A 485 18.99 15.03 8.21
C ALA A 485 20.04 14.69 9.29
N THR A 486 21.02 13.86 8.96
CA THR A 486 22.13 13.51 9.86
C THR A 486 23.06 14.69 10.14
N PHE A 487 23.29 15.58 9.18
CA PHE A 487 24.01 16.83 9.44
C PHE A 487 23.19 17.78 10.33
N ALA A 488 21.88 17.90 10.06
CA ALA A 488 20.95 18.75 10.81
C ALA A 488 20.82 18.33 12.28
N SER A 489 20.95 17.04 12.56
CA SER A 489 20.88 16.43 13.89
C SER A 489 22.23 16.38 14.62
N TYR A 490 23.26 17.09 14.15
CA TYR A 490 24.60 17.08 14.72
C TYR A 490 25.26 15.69 14.75
N GLY A 491 24.92 14.84 13.79
CA GLY A 491 25.53 13.54 13.61
C GLY A 491 24.77 12.35 14.17
N TRP A 492 23.59 12.57 14.75
CA TRP A 492 22.68 11.50 15.13
C TRP A 492 21.99 10.94 13.89
N HIS A 493 21.97 9.63 13.73
CA HIS A 493 21.44 8.96 12.55
C HIS A 493 20.55 7.79 12.95
N SER A 494 19.41 7.67 12.28
CA SER A 494 18.66 6.43 12.13
C SER A 494 18.44 6.19 10.64
N GLU A 495 18.23 4.94 10.25
CA GLU A 495 17.89 4.63 8.85
C GLU A 495 16.56 5.30 8.48
N PRO A 496 16.50 6.08 7.38
CA PRO A 496 15.25 6.63 6.91
C PRO A 496 14.23 5.54 6.58
N THR A 497 13.01 5.68 7.09
CA THR A 497 11.94 4.69 6.87
C THR A 497 10.61 5.38 6.60
N LEU A 498 9.77 4.70 5.81
CA LEU A 498 8.36 5.07 5.57
C LEU A 498 7.41 4.36 6.53
N ILE A 499 7.89 3.37 7.29
CA ILE A 499 7.07 2.48 8.11
C ILE A 499 7.45 2.67 9.56
N VAL A 500 6.49 3.02 10.42
CA VAL A 500 6.67 3.05 11.88
C VAL A 500 6.53 1.64 12.43
N GLN A 501 5.41 0.98 12.13
CA GLN A 501 5.06 -0.32 12.69
C GLN A 501 4.11 -1.07 11.76
N VAL A 502 4.20 -2.40 11.76
CA VAL A 502 3.21 -3.28 11.13
C VAL A 502 2.69 -4.26 12.17
N THR A 503 1.36 -4.46 12.21
CA THR A 503 0.71 -5.47 13.06
C THR A 503 -0.16 -6.41 12.21
N ASP A 504 -0.42 -7.62 12.70
CA ASP A 504 -1.42 -8.53 12.10
C ASP A 504 -2.85 -8.08 12.46
N SER A 505 -3.87 -8.75 11.88
CA SER A 505 -5.28 -8.46 12.16
C SER A 505 -5.69 -8.65 13.64
N ARG A 506 -4.87 -9.32 14.45
CA ARG A 506 -5.07 -9.55 15.89
C ARG A 506 -4.26 -8.59 16.76
N GLY A 507 -3.53 -7.64 16.17
CA GLY A 507 -2.72 -6.65 16.86
C GLY A 507 -1.33 -7.14 17.30
N ASN A 508 -0.87 -8.30 16.82
CA ASN A 508 0.50 -8.75 17.07
C ASN A 508 1.49 -7.97 16.20
N THR A 509 2.53 -7.39 16.79
CA THR A 509 3.56 -6.67 16.04
C THR A 509 4.40 -7.59 15.15
N ILE A 510 4.43 -7.29 13.86
CA ILE A 510 5.23 -7.95 12.82
C ILE A 510 6.55 -7.20 12.61
N LEU A 511 6.47 -5.86 12.51
CA LEU A 511 7.60 -4.97 12.29
C LEU A 511 7.50 -3.77 13.22
N ASP A 512 8.62 -3.34 13.79
CA ASP A 512 8.72 -2.14 14.64
C ASP A 512 10.01 -1.40 14.31
N ASN A 513 9.84 -0.27 13.62
CA ASN A 513 10.90 0.63 13.19
C ASN A 513 10.98 1.86 14.08
N THR A 514 10.59 1.75 15.36
CA THR A 514 10.83 2.80 16.35
C THR A 514 12.29 3.29 16.24
N PRO A 515 12.54 4.60 16.09
CA PRO A 515 13.87 5.13 15.82
C PRO A 515 14.87 4.73 16.89
N LYS A 516 16.08 4.36 16.45
CA LYS A 516 17.20 4.04 17.33
C LYS A 516 18.40 4.92 16.97
N PRO A 517 18.37 6.23 17.28
CA PRO A 517 19.41 7.15 16.87
C PRO A 517 20.78 6.75 17.41
N GLN A 518 21.77 6.74 16.52
CA GLN A 518 23.17 6.50 16.84
C GLN A 518 23.99 7.74 16.49
N LEU A 519 24.94 8.11 17.35
CA LEU A 519 25.86 9.19 17.05
C LEU A 519 26.95 8.66 16.11
N LEU A 520 26.82 8.94 14.81
CA LEU A 520 27.71 8.43 13.77
C LEU A 520 28.70 9.47 13.25
N LEU A 521 28.34 10.76 13.33
CA LEU A 521 29.22 11.86 12.93
C LEU A 521 29.68 12.68 14.13
N ASP A 522 30.82 13.35 13.98
CA ASP A 522 31.36 14.27 14.98
C ASP A 522 30.44 15.51 15.11
N PRO A 523 29.91 15.82 16.31
CA PRO A 523 28.98 16.92 16.50
C PRO A 523 29.56 18.29 16.17
N TRP A 524 30.84 18.53 16.46
CA TRP A 524 31.49 19.81 16.17
C TRP A 524 31.62 20.01 14.65
N ALA A 525 32.04 18.98 13.92
CA ALA A 525 32.17 19.01 12.48
C ALA A 525 30.82 19.20 11.77
N SER A 526 29.76 18.53 12.25
CA SER A 526 28.39 18.72 11.76
C SER A 526 27.90 20.15 12.02
N ALA A 527 28.09 20.69 13.24
CA ALA A 527 27.72 22.06 13.55
C ALA A 527 28.53 23.09 12.71
N ALA A 528 29.82 22.85 12.49
CA ALA A 528 30.68 23.68 11.66
C ALA A 528 30.23 23.67 10.19
N LEU A 529 29.81 22.51 9.68
CA LEU A 529 29.22 22.39 8.36
C LEU A 529 27.91 23.19 8.27
N THR A 530 26.98 22.99 9.21
CA THR A 530 25.71 23.73 9.26
C THR A 530 25.92 25.24 9.30
N ASP A 531 26.88 25.72 10.09
CA ASP A 531 27.25 27.13 10.15
C ASP A 531 27.69 27.69 8.79
N VAL A 532 28.47 26.93 8.01
CA VAL A 532 28.84 27.34 6.64
C VAL A 532 27.66 27.26 5.67
N LEU A 533 26.82 26.23 5.79
CA LEU A 533 25.66 26.02 4.92
C LEU A 533 24.56 27.07 5.11
N GLN A 534 24.45 27.70 6.27
CA GLN A 534 23.60 28.90 6.46
C GLN A 534 24.05 30.06 5.55
N GLY A 535 25.36 30.19 5.31
CA GLY A 535 25.94 31.16 4.38
C GLY A 535 25.50 30.95 2.93
N VAL A 536 25.27 29.69 2.52
CA VAL A 536 24.82 29.34 1.17
C VAL A 536 23.43 29.93 0.87
N ILE A 537 22.53 29.93 1.86
CA ILE A 537 21.17 30.47 1.75
C ILE A 537 21.17 31.99 1.96
N SER A 538 21.90 32.50 2.94
CA SER A 538 21.86 33.94 3.27
C SER A 538 22.56 34.84 2.26
N GLN A 539 23.70 34.40 1.70
CA GLN A 539 24.55 35.23 0.84
C GLN A 539 25.23 34.48 -0.32
N GLY A 540 24.94 33.19 -0.48
CA GLY A 540 25.61 32.30 -1.42
C GLY A 540 24.75 31.91 -2.61
N THR A 541 24.93 30.68 -3.09
CA THR A 541 24.26 30.19 -4.31
C THR A 541 22.76 29.91 -4.17
N ALA A 542 22.19 29.98 -2.97
CA ALA A 542 20.81 29.55 -2.68
C ALA A 542 19.95 30.65 -2.05
N THR A 543 20.14 31.91 -2.41
CA THR A 543 19.35 33.03 -1.85
C THR A 543 17.84 32.89 -2.06
N ASN A 544 17.41 32.17 -3.11
CA ASN A 544 16.00 31.87 -3.36
C ASN A 544 15.41 30.82 -2.40
N ALA A 545 16.23 30.16 -1.56
CA ALA A 545 15.78 29.25 -0.50
C ALA A 545 15.54 29.98 0.84
N GLN A 546 15.60 31.31 0.90
CA GLN A 546 15.35 32.05 2.14
C GLN A 546 13.88 31.95 2.55
N ILE A 547 13.65 31.46 3.76
CA ILE A 547 12.31 31.22 4.35
C ILE A 547 12.03 32.10 5.58
N GLY A 548 12.85 33.12 5.84
CA GLY A 548 12.65 34.04 6.97
C GLY A 548 13.01 33.47 8.36
N ARG A 549 13.59 32.26 8.42
CA ARG A 549 14.10 31.60 9.64
C ARG A 549 15.49 31.00 9.41
N PRO A 550 16.25 30.65 10.47
CA PRO A 550 17.53 29.96 10.32
C PRO A 550 17.37 28.67 9.52
N ALA A 551 18.07 28.59 8.40
CA ALA A 551 18.05 27.45 7.49
C ALA A 551 19.45 27.25 6.90
N ALA A 552 19.80 26.00 6.64
CA ALA A 552 21.05 25.61 6.03
C ALA A 552 20.77 24.74 4.80
N GLY A 553 21.60 24.80 3.76
CA GLY A 553 21.38 23.94 2.60
C GLY A 553 22.41 24.12 1.52
N LYS A 554 22.28 23.31 0.47
CA LYS A 554 23.22 23.30 -0.65
C LYS A 554 22.50 23.06 -1.98
N THR A 555 22.90 23.87 -2.96
CA THR A 555 22.55 23.67 -4.37
C THR A 555 23.41 22.59 -5.00
N GLY A 556 22.78 21.80 -5.88
CA GLY A 556 23.42 20.88 -6.81
C GLY A 556 23.05 21.24 -8.25
N THR A 557 24.02 21.14 -9.14
CA THR A 557 23.83 21.38 -10.59
C THR A 557 24.88 20.55 -11.31
N THR A 558 24.46 19.79 -12.32
CA THR A 558 25.36 18.99 -13.16
C THR A 558 25.93 19.85 -14.28
N ASP A 559 27.14 19.53 -14.77
CA ASP A 559 27.81 20.30 -15.83
C ASP A 559 27.00 20.32 -17.14
N SER A 560 26.23 19.25 -17.40
CA SER A 560 25.31 19.16 -18.54
C SER A 560 23.92 19.76 -18.29
N GLN A 561 23.69 20.40 -17.13
CA GLN A 561 22.41 21.04 -16.76
C GLN A 561 21.21 20.09 -16.89
N ARG A 562 21.43 18.80 -16.61
CA ARG A 562 20.38 17.76 -16.70
C ARG A 562 19.60 17.64 -15.40
N ASP A 563 20.28 17.88 -14.29
CA ASP A 563 19.76 17.72 -12.95
C ASP A 563 20.06 18.96 -12.13
N THR A 564 19.03 19.44 -11.46
CA THR A 564 19.16 20.51 -10.47
C THR A 564 18.63 20.02 -9.14
N TRP A 565 19.38 20.35 -8.09
CA TRP A 565 19.09 19.91 -6.75
C TRP A 565 19.12 21.08 -5.78
N PHE A 566 18.30 20.97 -4.76
CA PHE A 566 18.49 21.71 -3.53
C PHE A 566 18.18 20.79 -2.37
N VAL A 567 19.13 20.64 -1.46
CA VAL A 567 18.96 19.88 -0.23
C VAL A 567 19.23 20.84 0.92
N GLY A 568 18.21 21.06 1.74
CA GLY A 568 18.25 22.05 2.80
C GLY A 568 17.44 21.59 4.01
N TYR A 569 17.73 22.19 5.16
CA TYR A 569 17.15 21.80 6.42
C TYR A 569 17.02 22.97 7.40
N VAL A 570 16.07 22.79 8.31
CA VAL A 570 15.96 23.44 9.62
C VAL A 570 16.15 22.36 10.70
N PRO A 571 16.28 22.69 12.00
CA PRO A 571 16.40 21.67 13.05
C PRO A 571 15.30 20.61 13.03
N GLN A 572 14.08 20.98 12.61
CA GLN A 572 12.89 20.12 12.61
C GLN A 572 12.65 19.33 11.33
N LEU A 573 13.23 19.74 10.19
CA LEU A 573 12.89 19.13 8.89
C LEU A 573 14.03 19.33 7.89
N ALA A 574 14.46 18.22 7.25
CA ALA A 574 15.43 18.19 6.17
C ALA A 574 14.75 17.72 4.88
N THR A 575 14.91 18.48 3.80
CA THR A 575 14.20 18.24 2.54
C THR A 575 15.16 18.27 1.36
N ALA A 576 15.07 17.23 0.52
CA ALA A 576 15.73 17.17 -0.78
C ALA A 576 14.70 17.43 -1.89
N VAL A 577 15.05 18.30 -2.82
CA VAL A 577 14.30 18.54 -4.06
C VAL A 577 15.19 18.27 -5.25
N TRP A 578 14.68 17.49 -6.19
CA TRP A 578 15.26 17.27 -7.52
C TRP A 578 14.31 17.79 -8.60
N VAL A 579 14.89 18.38 -9.64
CA VAL A 579 14.21 18.77 -10.88
C VAL A 579 15.08 18.32 -12.05
N GLY A 580 14.50 17.61 -13.01
CA GLY A 580 15.23 17.01 -14.13
C GLY A 580 14.31 16.46 -15.21
N ASN A 581 14.92 15.75 -16.18
CA ASN A 581 14.19 15.00 -17.20
C ASN A 581 14.48 13.50 -17.15
N ASP A 582 13.47 12.66 -17.35
CA ASP A 582 13.62 11.20 -17.42
C ASP A 582 14.56 10.73 -18.52
N ASP A 583 14.47 11.36 -19.69
CA ASP A 583 15.33 11.04 -20.82
C ASP A 583 16.71 11.71 -20.75
N ASN A 584 17.03 12.33 -19.61
CA ASN A 584 18.28 13.03 -19.34
C ASN A 584 18.55 14.21 -20.29
N ARG A 585 17.54 14.79 -20.95
CA ARG A 585 17.73 16.05 -21.68
C ARG A 585 18.11 17.20 -20.74
N PRO A 586 18.95 18.14 -21.20
CA PRO A 586 19.23 19.35 -20.43
C PRO A 586 17.97 20.19 -20.18
N LEU A 587 17.87 20.78 -19.00
CA LEU A 587 16.77 21.64 -18.56
C LEU A 587 16.72 23.00 -19.29
N GLY A 588 17.80 23.34 -20.01
CA GLY A 588 18.00 24.62 -20.69
C GLY A 588 19.12 25.45 -20.08
N SER A 589 19.59 26.44 -20.84
CA SER A 589 20.69 27.31 -20.42
C SER A 589 20.32 28.10 -19.15
N GLY A 590 21.15 28.00 -18.12
CA GLY A 590 20.97 28.73 -16.86
C GLY A 590 20.09 28.03 -15.82
N ALA A 591 19.66 26.78 -16.08
CA ALA A 591 19.02 25.94 -15.09
C ALA A 591 20.02 25.57 -13.98
N THR A 592 19.88 26.22 -12.83
CA THR A 592 20.72 26.00 -11.65
C THR A 592 19.87 25.54 -10.48
N GLY A 593 20.49 24.82 -9.53
CA GLY A 593 19.83 24.41 -8.29
C GLY A 593 19.22 25.58 -7.52
N GLY A 594 19.87 26.75 -7.55
CA GLY A 594 19.35 27.97 -6.91
C GLY A 594 18.16 28.61 -7.63
N GLY A 595 18.00 28.35 -8.94
CA GLY A 595 16.89 28.89 -9.74
C GLY A 595 15.69 27.95 -9.85
N TYR A 596 15.91 26.64 -9.82
CA TYR A 596 14.89 25.63 -10.11
C TYR A 596 14.50 24.77 -8.91
N ALA A 597 15.46 24.35 -8.07
CA ALA A 597 15.14 23.47 -6.94
C ALA A 597 14.93 24.25 -5.63
N ALA A 598 15.73 25.30 -5.40
CA ALA A 598 15.65 26.13 -4.20
C ALA A 598 14.29 26.84 -4.01
N PRO A 599 13.61 27.37 -5.05
CA PRO A 599 12.28 27.96 -4.87
C PRO A 599 11.23 26.92 -4.48
N VAL A 600 11.28 25.71 -5.05
CA VAL A 600 10.35 24.62 -4.70
C VAL A 600 10.53 24.22 -3.24
N TRP A 601 11.78 24.07 -2.80
CA TRP A 601 12.10 23.83 -1.40
C TRP A 601 11.58 24.95 -0.49
N ARG A 602 11.76 26.21 -0.89
CA ARG A 602 11.27 27.36 -0.11
C ARG A 602 9.75 27.31 0.02
N ASP A 603 9.05 27.14 -1.09
CA ASP A 603 7.58 27.15 -1.15
C ASP A 603 7.02 26.02 -0.25
N PHE A 604 7.58 24.82 -0.33
CA PHE A 604 7.22 23.70 0.55
C PHE A 604 7.52 24.02 2.03
N MET A 605 8.74 24.47 2.34
CA MET A 605 9.17 24.67 3.73
C MET A 605 8.46 25.82 4.43
N VAL A 606 8.01 26.86 3.71
CA VAL A 606 7.21 27.95 4.28
C VAL A 606 5.86 27.43 4.77
N GLU A 607 5.22 26.58 3.98
CA GLU A 607 3.92 26.01 4.29
C GLU A 607 4.04 24.91 5.35
N ALA A 608 4.98 23.97 5.17
CA ALA A 608 5.24 22.87 6.08
C ALA A 608 5.63 23.32 7.50
N LEU A 609 6.24 24.51 7.64
CA LEU A 609 6.70 25.04 8.93
C LEU A 609 5.84 26.20 9.45
N ARG A 610 4.67 26.46 8.85
CA ARG A 610 3.82 27.62 9.19
C ARG A 610 3.50 27.69 10.68
N ASP A 611 3.19 26.54 11.28
CA ASP A 611 2.79 26.42 12.69
C ASP A 611 3.92 25.89 13.59
N GLU A 612 5.12 25.70 13.04
CA GLU A 612 6.30 25.20 13.77
C GLU A 612 7.14 26.35 14.36
N PRO A 613 7.54 26.28 15.65
CA PRO A 613 8.34 27.33 16.26
C PRO A 613 9.68 27.53 15.54
N VAL A 614 10.14 28.78 15.49
CA VAL A 614 11.45 29.10 14.91
C VAL A 614 12.55 28.66 15.86
N GLU A 615 13.36 27.69 15.42
CA GLU A 615 14.53 27.20 16.15
C GLU A 615 15.84 27.68 15.51
N SER A 616 16.87 27.87 16.35
CA SER A 616 18.21 28.23 15.91
C SER A 616 19.13 27.02 15.98
N PHE A 617 20.08 26.92 15.05
CA PHE A 617 21.12 25.90 15.13
C PHE A 617 22.08 26.19 16.30
N ARG A 618 22.48 25.12 16.99
CA ARG A 618 23.59 25.12 17.95
C ARG A 618 24.89 25.53 17.27
N LYS A 619 25.66 26.37 17.95
CA LYS A 619 26.92 26.89 17.41
C LYS A 619 28.04 25.85 17.56
N PRO A 620 29.04 25.84 16.67
CA PRO A 620 30.20 24.95 16.83
C PRO A 620 30.92 25.11 18.19
N SER A 621 30.89 26.30 18.78
CA SER A 621 31.46 26.58 20.11
C SER A 621 30.82 25.80 21.26
N GLU A 622 29.65 25.18 21.05
CA GLU A 622 28.97 24.35 22.04
C GLU A 622 29.47 22.89 22.04
N PHE A 623 30.35 22.52 21.11
CA PHE A 623 30.87 21.17 20.96
C PHE A 623 32.38 21.14 21.10
N THR A 624 32.90 19.98 21.51
CA THR A 624 34.35 19.77 21.60
C THR A 624 34.89 19.51 20.19
N ARG A 625 35.88 20.30 19.78
CA ARG A 625 36.55 20.11 18.49
C ARG A 625 37.38 18.81 18.54
N PRO A 626 37.31 17.96 17.49
CA PRO A 626 38.07 16.71 17.40
C PRO A 626 39.58 16.92 17.22
#